data_AF-A0A9N9PDG0-F1
#
_entry.id   AF-A0A9N9PDG0-F1
#
_cell.length_a   1.000
_cell.length_b   1.000
_cell.length_c   1.000
_cell.angle_alpha   90.00
_cell.angle_beta   90.00
_cell.angle_gamma   90.00
#
_symmetry.space_group_name_H-M   'P 1'
#
loop_
_entity.id
_entity.type
_entity.pdbx_description
1 polymer ?
#
loop_
_entity_poly.entity_id
_entity_poly.type
_entity_poly.pdbx_seq_one_letter_code
_entity_poly.pdbx_strand_id
1 'polypeptide(L)'
;MAWIPGLDELGSGYDYLNGQYAQSESCTENFFDWGNIPTYERILNGQTYIIPNIVNFYPKISAEYISVAGESLDEYHELLSNTVDIGVKICGFTGSLETEFGKVVDYNKFRKFKIIFRRYGSHFIRSLKMGGRVVFSASTNKLNHNSKIDLKSVAKDAAIEILQGESSYEDEVMKFRQNSEIDVHVCGGNIRAFGNDMLHPNVDAWAATVPNNPAFITFDRSDSLLFIGDLVEDETRRKQFIDAWPVYANIYKRKFKSFE
;
A
#
# COMPACT_ATOMS: atom_id res chain seq x y z
N MET A 1 25.26 -12.27 -9.61
CA MET A 1 24.74 -11.54 -8.43
C MET A 1 23.54 -10.74 -8.87
N ALA A 2 22.65 -10.37 -7.95
CA ALA A 2 21.52 -9.47 -8.20
C ALA A 2 21.47 -8.40 -7.10
N TRP A 3 20.81 -7.27 -7.35
CA TRP A 3 20.42 -6.36 -6.27
C TRP A 3 19.43 -7.05 -5.32
N ILE A 4 19.41 -6.63 -4.05
CA ILE A 4 18.38 -7.05 -3.11
C ILE A 4 16.98 -6.65 -3.61
N PRO A 5 15.96 -7.52 -3.55
CA PRO A 5 14.60 -7.15 -3.93
C PRO A 5 14.11 -5.95 -3.12
N GLY A 6 13.33 -5.07 -3.76
CA GLY A 6 12.83 -3.84 -3.14
C GLY A 6 13.74 -2.62 -3.33
N LEU A 7 14.92 -2.76 -3.96
CA LEU A 7 15.84 -1.64 -4.17
C LEU A 7 15.35 -0.66 -5.24
N ASP A 8 14.60 -1.12 -6.24
CA ASP A 8 14.05 -0.26 -7.30
C ASP A 8 12.87 0.58 -6.76
N GLU A 9 12.07 0.03 -5.86
CA GLU A 9 11.02 0.74 -5.11
C GLU A 9 11.59 1.65 -4.02
N LEU A 10 12.65 1.23 -3.32
CA LEU A 10 13.33 2.07 -2.33
C LEU A 10 13.88 3.32 -3.01
N GLY A 11 13.66 4.49 -2.41
CA GLY A 11 14.06 5.77 -3.01
C GLY A 11 13.20 6.22 -4.20
N SER A 12 12.23 5.43 -4.65
CA SER A 12 11.29 5.85 -5.68
C SER A 12 10.21 6.79 -5.15
N GLY A 13 9.90 7.81 -5.95
CA GLY A 13 8.71 8.63 -5.74
C GLY A 13 7.43 7.81 -5.87
N TYR A 14 6.39 8.15 -5.11
CA TYR A 14 5.15 7.37 -5.00
C TYR A 14 3.91 8.25 -5.25
N ASP A 15 2.94 7.75 -6.02
CA ASP A 15 1.61 8.39 -6.09
C ASP A 15 0.81 8.05 -4.82
N TYR A 16 1.14 8.75 -3.74
CA TYR A 16 0.42 8.64 -2.47
C TYR A 16 -1.08 8.99 -2.59
N LEU A 17 -1.48 9.82 -3.57
CA LEU A 17 -2.88 10.19 -3.72
C LEU A 17 -3.67 9.10 -4.41
N ASN A 18 -3.27 8.72 -5.63
CA ASN A 18 -4.06 7.90 -6.55
C ASN A 18 -3.39 6.58 -6.96
N GLY A 19 -2.25 6.25 -6.37
CA GLY A 19 -1.70 4.89 -6.37
C GLY A 19 -2.45 3.97 -5.41
N GLN A 20 -2.13 2.68 -5.48
CA GLN A 20 -2.63 1.66 -4.58
C GLN A 20 -1.80 1.60 -3.29
N TYR A 21 -2.29 0.92 -2.25
CA TYR A 21 -1.52 0.74 -1.02
C TYR A 21 -0.34 -0.24 -1.20
N ALA A 22 0.89 0.25 -1.04
CA ALA A 22 2.15 -0.50 -1.14
C ALA A 22 2.19 -1.47 -2.34
N GLN A 23 2.39 -0.93 -3.54
CA GLN A 23 2.54 -1.66 -4.80
C GLN A 23 3.60 -1.00 -5.67
N SER A 24 4.41 -1.80 -6.37
CA SER A 24 5.48 -1.32 -7.24
C SER A 24 4.92 -0.53 -8.44
N GLU A 25 3.71 -0.87 -8.89
CA GLU A 25 2.92 -0.19 -9.92
C GLU A 25 2.55 1.26 -9.58
N SER A 26 2.67 1.65 -8.30
CA SER A 26 2.41 3.02 -7.81
C SER A 26 3.69 3.82 -7.52
N CYS A 27 4.85 3.21 -7.76
CA CYS A 27 6.13 3.90 -7.82
C CYS A 27 6.25 4.70 -9.13
N THR A 28 7.12 5.70 -9.13
CA THR A 28 7.36 6.62 -10.25
C THR A 28 8.85 6.63 -10.60
N GLU A 29 9.51 7.78 -10.68
CA GLU A 29 10.96 7.85 -10.93
C GLU A 29 11.75 7.69 -9.62
N ASN A 30 12.88 6.97 -9.68
CA ASN A 30 13.80 6.81 -8.54
C ASN A 30 14.67 8.06 -8.37
N PHE A 31 14.79 8.55 -7.14
CA PHE A 31 15.60 9.72 -6.80
C PHE A 31 17.09 9.39 -6.59
N PHE A 32 17.46 8.11 -6.51
CA PHE A 32 18.80 7.65 -6.14
C PHE A 32 19.45 6.83 -7.25
N ASP A 33 20.72 7.13 -7.54
CA ASP A 33 21.55 6.33 -8.43
C ASP A 33 22.31 5.26 -7.62
N TRP A 34 21.71 4.07 -7.55
CA TRP A 34 22.29 2.91 -6.86
C TRP A 34 23.61 2.41 -7.49
N GLY A 35 23.88 2.73 -8.75
CA GLY A 35 25.09 2.29 -9.46
C GLY A 35 26.38 2.96 -9.00
N ASN A 36 26.28 4.13 -8.39
CA ASN A 36 27.43 4.92 -7.91
C ASN A 36 27.67 4.84 -6.38
N ILE A 37 26.89 4.03 -5.65
CA ILE A 37 26.99 3.89 -4.19
C ILE A 37 27.80 2.64 -3.84
N PRO A 38 28.83 2.70 -2.95
CA PRO A 38 29.56 1.52 -2.51
C PRO A 38 28.67 0.44 -1.90
N THR A 39 28.96 -0.83 -2.16
CA THR A 39 28.07 -1.97 -1.85
C THR A 39 28.71 -3.04 -0.97
N TYR A 40 27.87 -3.87 -0.34
CA TYR A 40 28.26 -5.10 0.36
C TYR A 40 27.41 -6.30 -0.09
N GLU A 41 27.92 -7.51 0.15
CA GLU A 41 27.21 -8.77 -0.18
C GLU A 41 26.48 -9.38 1.02
N ARG A 42 25.35 -10.03 0.73
CA ARG A 42 24.61 -10.90 1.66
C ARG A 42 24.10 -12.16 0.95
N ILE A 43 24.16 -13.28 1.67
CA ILE A 43 23.56 -14.55 1.23
C ILE A 43 22.23 -14.72 1.96
N LEU A 44 21.15 -14.95 1.21
CA LEU A 44 19.80 -15.22 1.70
C LEU A 44 19.23 -16.40 0.91
N ASN A 45 18.73 -17.43 1.59
CA ASN A 45 18.17 -18.64 0.96
C ASN A 45 19.12 -19.33 -0.06
N GLY A 46 20.44 -19.18 0.14
CA GLY A 46 21.48 -19.67 -0.78
C GLY A 46 21.81 -18.74 -1.96
N GLN A 47 21.01 -17.71 -2.21
CA GLN A 47 21.24 -16.70 -3.25
C GLN A 47 22.09 -15.54 -2.71
N THR A 48 23.05 -15.07 -3.51
CA THR A 48 23.89 -13.90 -3.16
C THR A 48 23.33 -12.61 -3.76
N TYR A 49 23.14 -11.62 -2.90
CA TYR A 49 22.58 -10.30 -3.20
C TYR A 49 23.59 -9.19 -2.89
N ILE A 50 23.55 -8.12 -3.69
CA ILE A 50 24.29 -6.88 -3.52
C ILE A 50 23.36 -5.86 -2.84
N ILE A 51 23.88 -5.13 -1.85
CA ILE A 51 23.17 -4.10 -1.10
C ILE A 51 24.03 -2.83 -1.04
N PRO A 52 23.52 -1.63 -1.39
CA PRO A 52 24.25 -0.38 -1.18
C PRO A 52 24.49 -0.10 0.31
N ASN A 53 25.67 0.39 0.68
CA ASN A 53 26.10 0.58 2.08
C ASN A 53 25.23 1.58 2.89
N ILE A 54 24.39 2.38 2.22
CA ILE A 54 23.45 3.29 2.88
C ILE A 54 22.07 2.66 3.16
N VAL A 55 21.81 1.46 2.65
CA VAL A 55 20.54 0.73 2.80
C VAL A 55 20.64 -0.24 3.98
N ASN A 56 19.81 -0.01 5.00
CA ASN A 56 19.73 -0.89 6.17
C ASN A 56 18.78 -2.06 5.89
N PHE A 57 19.34 -3.23 5.59
CA PHE A 57 18.56 -4.45 5.33
C PHE A 57 18.40 -5.32 6.59
N TYR A 58 17.15 -5.71 6.89
CA TYR A 58 16.79 -6.56 8.03
C TYR A 58 15.98 -7.79 7.55
N PRO A 59 16.54 -9.01 7.56
CA PRO A 59 15.77 -10.21 7.23
C PRO A 59 14.78 -10.53 8.37
N LYS A 60 13.51 -10.72 8.01
CA LYS A 60 12.44 -11.09 8.96
C LYS A 60 11.61 -12.23 8.38
N ILE A 61 11.32 -13.24 9.21
CA ILE A 61 10.40 -14.34 8.88
C ILE A 61 9.23 -14.24 9.86
N SER A 62 8.08 -13.76 9.38
CA SER A 62 6.87 -13.57 10.17
C SER A 62 5.65 -13.35 9.27
N ALA A 63 4.50 -13.90 9.62
CA ALA A 63 3.21 -13.41 9.13
C ALA A 63 2.75 -12.20 9.97
N GLU A 64 2.13 -11.21 9.35
CA GLU A 64 1.53 -10.05 10.00
C GLU A 64 0.12 -9.84 9.44
N TYR A 65 -0.89 -9.70 10.32
CA TYR A 65 -2.28 -9.46 9.93
C TYR A 65 -2.64 -7.99 10.20
N ILE A 66 -2.86 -7.22 9.13
CA ILE A 66 -3.31 -5.82 9.20
C ILE A 66 -4.77 -5.80 8.74
N SER A 67 -5.69 -5.31 9.58
CA SER A 67 -7.09 -5.11 9.21
C SER A 67 -7.50 -3.64 9.34
N VAL A 68 -7.88 -3.05 8.21
CA VAL A 68 -8.48 -1.72 8.10
C VAL A 68 -9.94 -1.92 7.72
N ALA A 69 -10.84 -1.27 8.45
CA ALA A 69 -12.27 -1.22 8.16
C ALA A 69 -12.80 0.09 8.73
N GLY A 70 -13.74 0.72 8.03
CA GLY A 70 -14.48 1.89 8.48
C GLY A 70 -15.95 1.72 8.13
N GLU A 71 -16.83 2.42 8.84
CA GLU A 71 -18.27 2.40 8.59
C GLU A 71 -18.68 3.22 7.36
N SER A 72 -17.78 4.06 6.85
CA SER A 72 -17.89 4.79 5.60
C SER A 72 -16.61 4.67 4.79
N LEU A 73 -16.70 4.94 3.49
CA LEU A 73 -15.55 4.92 2.58
C LEU A 73 -14.49 5.98 3.00
N ASP A 74 -14.91 7.17 3.43
CA ASP A 74 -14.00 8.22 3.93
C ASP A 74 -13.26 7.80 5.21
N GLU A 75 -13.92 7.08 6.12
CA GLU A 75 -13.30 6.55 7.34
C GLU A 75 -12.30 5.43 7.06
N TYR A 76 -12.66 4.47 6.18
CA TYR A 76 -11.71 3.47 5.68
C TYR A 76 -10.47 4.14 5.08
N HIS A 77 -10.68 5.21 4.33
CA HIS A 77 -9.62 6.01 3.71
C HIS A 77 -8.74 6.73 4.73
N GLU A 78 -9.30 7.32 5.79
CA GLU A 78 -8.51 7.92 6.88
C GLU A 78 -7.69 6.85 7.61
N LEU A 79 -8.31 5.72 7.97
CA LEU A 79 -7.65 4.63 8.69
C LEU A 79 -6.54 3.96 7.87
N LEU A 80 -6.73 3.77 6.56
CA LEU A 80 -5.69 3.29 5.66
C LEU A 80 -4.53 4.30 5.53
N SER A 81 -4.85 5.60 5.45
CA SER A 81 -3.86 6.67 5.33
C SER A 81 -3.02 6.85 6.59
N ASN A 82 -3.60 6.60 7.77
CA ASN A 82 -2.91 6.67 9.05
C ASN A 82 -1.85 5.56 9.24
N THR A 83 -1.78 4.55 8.37
CA THR A 83 -0.72 3.52 8.42
C THR A 83 0.68 4.03 8.04
N VAL A 84 0.77 5.21 7.41
CA VAL A 84 2.01 5.78 6.83
C VAL A 84 2.28 7.24 7.24
N ASP A 85 1.65 7.70 8.33
CA ASP A 85 1.88 8.98 9.03
C ASP A 85 2.50 10.14 8.22
N ILE A 86 1.80 10.59 7.17
CA ILE A 86 2.24 11.69 6.31
C ILE A 86 2.13 13.09 6.95
N GLY A 87 1.99 13.18 8.29
CA GLY A 87 1.90 14.42 9.06
C GLY A 87 0.68 15.32 8.79
N VAL A 88 -0.19 14.98 7.84
CA VAL A 88 -1.36 15.75 7.44
C VAL A 88 -2.55 14.80 7.22
N LYS A 89 -3.73 15.13 7.75
CA LYS A 89 -4.98 14.40 7.45
C LYS A 89 -5.45 14.67 6.01
N ILE A 90 -4.86 13.95 5.06
CA ILE A 90 -5.31 13.83 3.67
C ILE A 90 -5.46 12.33 3.41
N CYS A 91 -6.65 11.88 3.01
CA CYS A 91 -6.80 10.48 2.64
C CYS A 91 -6.16 10.19 1.27
N GLY A 92 -5.08 9.42 1.27
CA GLY A 92 -4.39 8.91 0.09
C GLY A 92 -4.90 7.53 -0.35
N PHE A 93 -4.07 6.85 -1.13
CA PHE A 93 -4.29 5.50 -1.67
C PHE A 93 -5.61 5.32 -2.45
N THR A 94 -6.13 6.39 -3.05
CA THR A 94 -7.36 6.36 -3.87
C THR A 94 -7.17 5.65 -5.21
N GLY A 95 -6.06 4.94 -5.44
CA GLY A 95 -5.89 4.00 -6.55
C GLY A 95 -6.47 2.62 -6.27
N SER A 96 -6.61 2.24 -5.00
CA SER A 96 -7.23 0.97 -4.60
C SER A 96 -8.76 0.95 -4.72
N LEU A 97 -9.37 2.06 -5.17
CA LEU A 97 -10.81 2.27 -5.40
C LEU A 97 -11.00 3.27 -6.58
N GLU A 98 -12.12 3.22 -7.29
CA GLU A 98 -12.43 4.07 -8.48
C GLU A 98 -13.76 4.83 -8.25
N THR A 99 -14.03 6.08 -8.68
CA THR A 99 -13.27 7.29 -9.13
C THR A 99 -14.26 8.49 -8.95
N GLU A 100 -14.05 9.80 -9.23
CA GLU A 100 -13.12 10.61 -10.05
C GLU A 100 -13.19 12.10 -9.55
N PHE A 101 -13.24 13.10 -10.44
CA PHE A 101 -13.92 14.40 -10.35
C PHE A 101 -13.79 15.24 -9.06
N GLY A 102 -12.62 15.87 -8.89
CA GLY A 102 -12.49 17.30 -9.25
C GLY A 102 -12.86 18.40 -8.24
N LYS A 103 -12.12 19.52 -8.33
CA LYS A 103 -12.59 20.93 -8.24
C LYS A 103 -11.46 21.86 -8.70
N VAL A 104 -11.77 23.15 -8.94
CA VAL A 104 -10.85 24.13 -9.56
C VAL A 104 -10.28 25.10 -8.50
N VAL A 105 -8.98 25.42 -8.62
CA VAL A 105 -8.24 26.41 -7.83
C VAL A 105 -7.30 27.18 -8.78
N ASP A 106 -6.94 28.44 -8.51
CA ASP A 106 -6.04 29.21 -9.39
C ASP A 106 -4.64 28.57 -9.51
N TYR A 107 -4.24 28.27 -10.74
CA TYR A 107 -3.10 27.43 -11.07
C TYR A 107 -1.79 28.18 -11.28
N ASN A 108 -1.81 29.49 -11.49
CA ASN A 108 -0.69 30.19 -12.13
C ASN A 108 0.61 30.17 -11.32
N LYS A 109 0.52 30.25 -9.98
CA LYS A 109 1.67 30.16 -9.07
C LYS A 109 2.22 28.72 -8.93
N PHE A 110 1.37 27.70 -9.12
CA PHE A 110 1.67 26.32 -8.74
C PHE A 110 1.91 25.36 -9.92
N ARG A 111 1.72 25.81 -11.17
CA ARG A 111 1.90 24.99 -12.39
C ARG A 111 3.25 24.25 -12.47
N LYS A 112 4.34 24.83 -11.94
CA LYS A 112 5.66 24.16 -11.88
C LYS A 112 5.67 22.98 -10.90
N PHE A 113 5.08 23.13 -9.72
CA PHE A 113 5.00 22.06 -8.71
C PHE A 113 4.10 20.92 -9.16
N LYS A 114 2.97 21.22 -9.84
CA LYS A 114 2.14 20.20 -10.50
C LYS A 114 2.92 19.29 -11.45
N ILE A 115 3.91 19.82 -12.18
CA ILE A 115 4.72 18.99 -13.11
C ILE A 115 5.65 18.06 -12.34
N ILE A 116 6.25 18.55 -11.25
CA ILE A 116 7.12 17.75 -10.37
C ILE A 116 6.30 16.66 -9.68
N PHE A 117 5.20 17.02 -9.02
CA PHE A 117 4.34 16.07 -8.29
C PHE A 117 3.65 15.02 -9.18
N ARG A 118 3.48 15.27 -10.49
CA ARG A 118 2.99 14.29 -11.46
C ARG A 118 4.07 13.39 -12.07
N ARG A 119 5.35 13.72 -11.90
CA ARG A 119 6.48 12.95 -12.47
C ARG A 119 7.16 12.08 -11.41
N TYR A 120 7.32 12.61 -10.20
CA TYR A 120 8.09 11.98 -9.11
C TYR A 120 7.21 11.66 -7.88
N GLY A 121 5.89 11.60 -8.05
CA GLY A 121 4.96 11.57 -6.92
C GLY A 121 5.10 12.80 -6.00
N SER A 122 4.52 12.72 -4.80
CA SER A 122 4.65 13.76 -3.77
C SER A 122 5.48 13.35 -2.57
N HIS A 123 5.61 12.04 -2.36
CA HIS A 123 6.44 11.43 -1.33
C HIS A 123 7.33 10.39 -2.00
N PHE A 124 8.42 9.98 -1.34
CA PHE A 124 9.28 8.89 -1.79
C PHE A 124 9.41 7.81 -0.72
N ILE A 125 9.65 6.57 -1.15
CA ILE A 125 9.74 5.44 -0.22
C ILE A 125 11.10 5.45 0.49
N ARG A 126 11.07 5.69 1.81
CA ARG A 126 12.22 5.62 2.72
C ARG A 126 12.41 4.23 3.30
N SER A 127 11.33 3.49 3.52
CA SER A 127 11.37 2.13 4.08
C SER A 127 10.17 1.29 3.62
N LEU A 128 10.38 0.00 3.45
CA LEU A 128 9.38 -0.95 2.94
C LEU A 128 9.66 -2.36 3.46
N LYS A 129 8.65 -3.23 3.40
CA LYS A 129 8.79 -4.68 3.57
C LYS A 129 8.58 -5.37 2.23
N MET A 130 9.47 -6.33 1.94
CA MET A 130 9.38 -7.24 0.80
C MET A 130 8.89 -8.61 1.26
N GLY A 131 8.05 -9.27 0.47
CA GLY A 131 7.51 -10.59 0.81
C GLY A 131 6.32 -10.98 -0.06
N GLY A 132 5.31 -11.59 0.54
CA GLY A 132 4.04 -11.95 -0.10
C GLY A 132 2.87 -11.43 0.74
N ARG A 133 1.82 -10.96 0.08
CA ARG A 133 0.60 -10.42 0.71
C ARG A 133 -0.63 -10.91 -0.05
N VAL A 134 -1.58 -11.44 0.72
CA VAL A 134 -2.98 -11.53 0.31
C VAL A 134 -3.72 -10.32 0.87
N VAL A 135 -4.55 -9.68 0.05
CA VAL A 135 -5.48 -8.62 0.43
C VAL A 135 -6.88 -9.20 0.32
N PHE A 136 -7.59 -9.23 1.44
CA PHE A 136 -9.02 -9.56 1.49
C PHE A 136 -9.81 -8.26 1.57
N SER A 137 -10.61 -7.98 0.55
CA SER A 137 -11.45 -6.79 0.43
C SER A 137 -12.92 -7.20 0.47
N ALA A 138 -13.76 -6.45 1.18
CA ALA A 138 -15.19 -6.73 1.26
C ALA A 138 -16.02 -5.45 1.34
N SER A 139 -17.15 -5.42 0.62
CA SER A 139 -18.15 -4.35 0.64
C SER A 139 -19.50 -4.94 1.07
N THR A 140 -19.88 -4.71 2.33
CA THR A 140 -21.05 -5.36 2.97
C THR A 140 -22.27 -4.44 3.03
N ASN A 141 -23.44 -4.95 2.65
CA ASN A 141 -24.71 -4.24 2.84
C ASN A 141 -25.15 -4.27 4.32
N LYS A 142 -24.84 -3.19 5.06
CA LYS A 142 -25.19 -3.01 6.48
C LYS A 142 -26.70 -2.98 6.79
N LEU A 143 -27.58 -2.80 5.80
CA LEU A 143 -29.04 -2.88 6.03
C LEU A 143 -29.52 -4.34 6.10
N ASN A 144 -28.84 -5.26 5.42
CA ASN A 144 -29.17 -6.68 5.39
C ASN A 144 -28.32 -7.49 6.39
N HIS A 145 -27.09 -7.05 6.68
CA HIS A 145 -26.19 -7.72 7.62
C HIS A 145 -26.51 -7.37 9.09
N ASN A 146 -27.49 -8.05 9.66
CA ASN A 146 -27.85 -7.93 11.08
C ASN A 146 -27.07 -8.95 11.93
N SER A 147 -25.85 -8.58 12.35
CA SER A 147 -25.01 -9.37 13.27
C SER A 147 -24.97 -8.78 14.68
N LYS A 148 -24.62 -9.64 15.65
CA LYS A 148 -24.25 -9.23 17.03
C LYS A 148 -22.75 -9.00 17.19
N ILE A 149 -21.95 -9.37 16.19
CA ILE A 149 -20.50 -9.21 16.17
C ILE A 149 -20.18 -7.97 15.31
N ASP A 150 -19.14 -7.23 15.68
CA ASP A 150 -18.64 -6.13 14.86
C ASP A 150 -18.20 -6.62 13.47
N LEU A 151 -18.57 -5.86 12.44
CA LEU A 151 -18.33 -6.20 11.03
C LEU A 151 -16.83 -6.40 10.73
N LYS A 152 -15.93 -5.62 11.35
CA LYS A 152 -14.48 -5.78 11.18
C LYS A 152 -13.99 -7.13 11.73
N SER A 153 -14.58 -7.58 12.82
CA SER A 153 -14.27 -8.87 13.45
C SER A 153 -14.78 -10.04 12.60
N VAL A 154 -16.01 -9.97 12.06
CA VAL A 154 -16.54 -11.00 11.14
C VAL A 154 -15.76 -11.03 9.82
N ALA A 155 -15.41 -9.88 9.25
CA ALA A 155 -14.59 -9.80 8.04
C ALA A 155 -13.19 -10.40 8.23
N LYS A 156 -12.58 -10.22 9.41
CA LYS A 156 -11.31 -10.84 9.77
C LYS A 156 -11.44 -12.37 9.89
N ASP A 157 -12.49 -12.86 10.55
CA ASP A 157 -12.74 -14.30 10.71
C ASP A 157 -13.02 -14.98 9.36
N ALA A 158 -13.78 -14.31 8.48
CA ALA A 158 -14.02 -14.76 7.10
C ALA A 158 -12.74 -14.86 6.25
N ALA A 159 -11.79 -13.94 6.46
CA ALA A 159 -10.48 -13.96 5.81
C ALA A 159 -9.57 -15.06 6.40
N ILE A 160 -9.65 -15.33 7.70
CA ILE A 160 -8.94 -16.46 8.33
C ILE A 160 -9.47 -17.78 7.79
N GLU A 161 -10.79 -17.95 7.66
CA GLU A 161 -11.39 -19.18 7.13
C GLU A 161 -10.93 -19.49 5.70
N ILE A 162 -10.83 -18.46 4.84
CA ILE A 162 -10.31 -18.61 3.47
C ILE A 162 -8.82 -19.00 3.48
N LEU A 163 -8.03 -18.42 4.40
CA LEU A 163 -6.58 -18.61 4.43
C LEU A 163 -6.11 -19.86 5.21
N GLN A 164 -6.96 -20.42 6.09
CA GLN A 164 -6.59 -21.46 7.06
C GLN A 164 -7.62 -22.60 7.18
N GLY A 165 -8.82 -22.45 6.62
CA GLY A 165 -9.89 -23.46 6.69
C GLY A 165 -10.72 -23.46 7.98
N GLU A 166 -10.47 -22.54 8.91
CA GLU A 166 -11.14 -22.46 10.22
C GLU A 166 -11.79 -21.09 10.45
N SER A 167 -13.03 -21.06 10.93
CA SER A 167 -13.71 -19.84 11.41
C SER A 167 -14.16 -19.98 12.85
N SER A 168 -14.09 -18.89 13.60
CA SER A 168 -14.61 -18.79 14.97
C SER A 168 -16.13 -18.62 15.00
N TYR A 169 -16.71 -18.09 13.92
CA TYR A 169 -18.10 -17.62 13.84
C TYR A 169 -18.77 -18.02 12.51
N GLU A 170 -18.72 -19.30 12.14
CA GLU A 170 -19.24 -19.88 10.88
C GLU A 170 -20.59 -19.29 10.42
N ASP A 171 -21.60 -19.25 11.30
CA ASP A 171 -22.93 -18.65 11.04
C ASP A 171 -22.88 -17.16 10.64
N GLU A 172 -22.00 -16.37 11.26
CA GLU A 172 -21.85 -14.94 10.96
C GLU A 172 -20.98 -14.72 9.73
N VAL A 173 -19.96 -15.55 9.49
CA VAL A 173 -19.15 -15.56 8.26
C VAL A 173 -20.02 -15.93 7.04
N MET A 174 -20.92 -16.90 7.17
CA MET A 174 -21.91 -17.21 6.12
C MET A 174 -22.82 -16.01 5.81
N LYS A 175 -23.40 -15.37 6.83
CA LYS A 175 -24.21 -14.15 6.64
C LYS A 175 -23.41 -13.00 6.02
N PHE A 176 -22.16 -12.83 6.41
CA PHE A 176 -21.25 -11.82 5.88
C PHE A 176 -20.99 -12.06 4.39
N ARG A 177 -20.58 -13.27 3.99
CA ARG A 177 -20.38 -13.65 2.58
C ARG A 177 -21.64 -13.48 1.73
N GLN A 178 -22.81 -13.86 2.26
CA GLN A 178 -24.10 -13.70 1.54
C GLN A 178 -24.53 -12.24 1.34
N ASN A 179 -23.95 -11.29 2.09
CA ASN A 179 -24.31 -9.87 2.06
C ASN A 179 -23.13 -8.95 1.67
N SER A 180 -22.03 -9.52 1.16
CA SER A 180 -20.84 -8.78 0.77
C SER A 180 -20.38 -9.13 -0.64
N GLU A 181 -20.02 -8.11 -1.41
CA GLU A 181 -19.09 -8.31 -2.54
C GLU A 181 -17.68 -8.48 -1.96
N ILE A 182 -16.96 -9.53 -2.38
CA ILE A 182 -15.66 -9.92 -1.82
C ILE A 182 -14.65 -10.06 -2.96
N ASP A 183 -13.46 -9.47 -2.78
CA ASP A 183 -12.32 -9.62 -3.67
C ASP A 183 -11.08 -10.10 -2.89
N VAL A 184 -10.25 -10.91 -3.56
CA VAL A 184 -9.03 -11.51 -3.00
C VAL A 184 -7.87 -11.29 -3.97
N HIS A 185 -6.99 -10.35 -3.63
CA HIS A 185 -5.83 -10.00 -4.44
C HIS A 185 -4.54 -10.54 -3.82
N VAL A 186 -3.64 -11.11 -4.64
CA VAL A 186 -2.39 -11.72 -4.18
C VAL A 186 -1.20 -11.13 -4.92
N CYS A 187 -0.17 -10.73 -4.17
CA CYS A 187 1.07 -10.16 -4.69
C CYS A 187 2.30 -10.74 -3.97
N GLY A 188 3.39 -10.90 -4.71
CA GLY A 188 4.53 -11.73 -4.30
C GLY A 188 4.24 -13.23 -4.41
N GLY A 189 5.30 -14.04 -4.44
CA GLY A 189 5.21 -15.48 -4.70
C GLY A 189 4.79 -15.81 -6.13
N ASN A 190 4.64 -17.11 -6.42
CA ASN A 190 4.06 -17.60 -7.66
C ASN A 190 2.54 -17.71 -7.49
N ILE A 191 1.78 -16.76 -8.06
CA ILE A 191 0.32 -16.71 -7.96
C ILE A 191 -0.33 -18.03 -8.44
N ARG A 192 0.27 -18.77 -9.39
CA ARG A 192 -0.27 -20.07 -9.83
C ARG A 192 -0.22 -21.16 -8.75
N ALA A 193 0.61 -21.00 -7.73
CA ALA A 193 0.67 -21.91 -6.57
C ALA A 193 -0.41 -21.58 -5.52
N PHE A 194 -1.00 -20.38 -5.54
CA PHE A 194 -2.14 -20.00 -4.69
C PHE A 194 -3.43 -20.70 -5.14
N GLY A 195 -3.53 -21.03 -6.44
CA GLY A 195 -4.69 -21.70 -7.04
C GLY A 195 -5.65 -20.73 -7.72
N ASN A 196 -6.72 -21.29 -8.30
CA ASN A 196 -7.76 -20.53 -9.00
C ASN A 196 -9.03 -20.33 -8.15
N ASP A 197 -9.13 -21.03 -7.02
CA ASP A 197 -10.23 -20.88 -6.05
C ASP A 197 -9.79 -19.86 -5.00
N MET A 198 -10.44 -18.69 -5.01
CA MET A 198 -10.17 -17.59 -4.07
C MET A 198 -10.83 -17.78 -2.71
N LEU A 199 -11.71 -18.77 -2.55
CA LEU A 199 -12.34 -19.13 -1.27
C LEU A 199 -11.63 -20.30 -0.59
N HIS A 200 -10.97 -21.17 -1.37
CA HIS A 200 -10.14 -22.28 -0.87
C HIS A 200 -8.72 -22.30 -1.48
N PRO A 201 -7.93 -21.22 -1.32
CA PRO A 201 -6.59 -21.12 -1.86
C PRO A 201 -5.57 -22.03 -1.17
N ASN A 202 -4.57 -22.48 -1.94
CA ASN A 202 -3.42 -23.22 -1.43
C ASN A 202 -2.34 -22.24 -0.89
N VAL A 203 -2.63 -21.64 0.26
CA VAL A 203 -1.78 -20.61 0.88
C VAL A 203 -0.38 -21.12 1.18
N ASP A 204 -0.23 -22.36 1.65
CA ASP A 204 1.09 -22.94 1.97
C ASP A 204 1.97 -23.13 0.73
N ALA A 205 1.42 -23.66 -0.37
CA ALA A 205 2.18 -23.82 -1.61
C ALA A 205 2.57 -22.48 -2.23
N TRP A 206 1.72 -21.45 -2.11
CA TRP A 206 2.07 -20.08 -2.47
C TRP A 206 3.17 -19.50 -1.55
N ALA A 207 2.99 -19.57 -0.23
CA ALA A 207 3.91 -19.03 0.76
C ALA A 207 5.32 -19.63 0.64
N ALA A 208 5.44 -20.92 0.32
CA ALA A 208 6.72 -21.58 0.03
C ALA A 208 7.48 -20.97 -1.17
N THR A 209 6.80 -20.27 -2.09
CA THR A 209 7.43 -19.62 -3.27
C THR A 209 7.79 -18.15 -3.04
N VAL A 210 7.24 -17.51 -2.01
CA VAL A 210 7.48 -16.10 -1.66
C VAL A 210 8.97 -15.79 -1.41
N PRO A 211 9.79 -16.61 -0.71
CA PRO A 211 11.18 -16.28 -0.41
C PRO A 211 12.11 -16.19 -1.65
N ASN A 212 11.63 -16.64 -2.82
CA ASN A 212 12.33 -16.59 -4.10
C ASN A 212 11.67 -15.60 -5.09
N ASN A 213 10.48 -15.08 -4.79
CA ASN A 213 9.72 -14.15 -5.64
C ASN A 213 9.05 -13.04 -4.78
N PRO A 214 9.77 -12.33 -3.91
CA PRO A 214 9.14 -11.33 -3.04
C PRO A 214 8.75 -10.07 -3.83
N ALA A 215 7.59 -9.50 -3.51
CA ALA A 215 7.13 -8.19 -4.01
C ALA A 215 7.10 -7.16 -2.87
N PHE A 216 6.91 -5.88 -3.21
CA PHE A 216 6.61 -4.84 -2.23
C PHE A 216 5.20 -5.05 -1.67
N ILE A 217 5.09 -5.25 -0.35
CA ILE A 217 3.84 -5.69 0.30
C ILE A 217 3.27 -4.72 1.34
N THR A 218 4.11 -3.98 2.04
CA THR A 218 3.67 -2.94 2.97
C THR A 218 4.82 -1.99 3.26
N PHE A 219 4.48 -0.77 3.64
CA PHE A 219 5.39 0.14 4.32
C PHE A 219 5.84 -0.45 5.67
N ASP A 220 7.05 -0.14 6.12
CA ASP A 220 7.63 -0.73 7.35
C ASP A 220 7.14 -0.02 8.63
N ARG A 221 6.99 1.31 8.54
CA ARG A 221 6.80 2.26 9.65
C ARG A 221 5.94 3.45 9.25
N SER A 222 5.57 4.26 10.24
CA SER A 222 5.04 5.61 10.05
C SER A 222 5.92 6.48 9.14
N ASP A 223 7.26 6.48 9.30
CA ASP A 223 8.16 7.32 8.49
C ASP A 223 8.46 6.82 7.06
N SER A 224 7.72 5.81 6.57
CA SER A 224 8.06 5.13 5.31
C SER A 224 7.88 5.97 4.04
N LEU A 225 7.07 7.01 4.07
CA LEU A 225 6.85 7.94 2.96
C LEU A 225 7.27 9.35 3.40
N LEU A 226 8.42 9.82 2.91
CA LEU A 226 8.88 11.19 3.16
C LEU A 226 8.48 12.14 2.04
N PHE A 227 8.17 13.38 2.38
CA PHE A 227 7.76 14.39 1.41
C PHE A 227 8.95 14.80 0.53
N ILE A 228 8.77 14.88 -0.80
CA ILE A 228 9.88 15.21 -1.71
C ILE A 228 10.44 16.63 -1.51
N GLY A 229 9.69 17.51 -0.82
CA GLY A 229 10.19 18.81 -0.39
C GLY A 229 11.29 18.74 0.67
N ASP A 230 11.40 17.66 1.44
CA ASP A 230 12.39 17.53 2.51
C ASP A 230 13.82 17.36 1.97
N LEU A 231 13.93 16.84 0.74
CA LEU A 231 15.18 16.75 -0.04
C LEU A 231 15.69 18.10 -0.54
N VAL A 232 14.89 19.18 -0.42
CA VAL A 232 15.21 20.49 -1.00
C VAL A 232 15.98 21.34 0.02
N GLU A 233 17.30 21.46 -0.16
CA GLU A 233 18.19 22.19 0.74
C GLU A 233 17.69 23.62 1.06
N ASP A 234 17.49 24.46 0.03
CA ASP A 234 17.03 25.85 0.16
C ASP A 234 15.65 25.96 0.85
N GLU A 235 15.62 26.63 2.00
CA GLU A 235 14.41 26.82 2.82
C GLU A 235 13.29 27.55 2.05
N THR A 236 13.64 28.51 1.18
CA THR A 236 12.63 29.24 0.39
C THR A 236 11.94 28.30 -0.59
N ARG A 237 12.69 27.46 -1.28
CA ARG A 237 12.18 26.44 -2.21
C ARG A 237 11.44 25.32 -1.47
N ARG A 238 11.97 24.85 -0.34
CA ARG A 238 11.34 23.89 0.58
C ARG A 238 9.95 24.39 1.02
N LYS A 239 9.86 25.64 1.46
CA LYS A 239 8.57 26.28 1.79
C LYS A 239 7.62 26.35 0.60
N GLN A 240 8.10 26.67 -0.61
CA GLN A 240 7.24 26.65 -1.79
C GLN A 240 6.69 25.24 -2.13
N PHE A 241 7.44 24.17 -1.85
CA PHE A 241 6.92 22.80 -1.96
C PHE A 241 5.81 22.54 -0.93
N ILE A 242 6.06 22.87 0.34
CA ILE A 242 5.07 22.73 1.44
C ILE A 242 3.80 23.51 1.12
N ASP A 243 3.91 24.78 0.74
CA ASP A 243 2.77 25.65 0.40
C ASP A 243 2.00 25.17 -0.85
N ALA A 244 2.65 24.42 -1.75
CA ALA A 244 2.04 23.89 -2.97
C ALA A 244 1.35 22.53 -2.81
N TRP A 245 1.76 21.72 -1.83
CA TRP A 245 1.29 20.34 -1.68
C TRP A 245 -0.21 20.22 -1.33
N PRO A 246 -0.76 20.91 -0.32
CA PRO A 246 -2.20 20.85 -0.02
C PRO A 246 -3.08 21.33 -1.20
N VAL A 247 -2.59 22.32 -1.95
CA VAL A 247 -3.26 22.80 -3.17
C VAL A 247 -3.31 21.69 -4.22
N TYR A 248 -2.18 21.04 -4.50
CA TYR A 248 -2.12 19.92 -5.43
C TYR A 248 -3.02 18.75 -4.98
N ALA A 249 -2.95 18.35 -3.71
CA ALA A 249 -3.74 17.25 -3.17
C ALA A 249 -5.26 17.47 -3.31
N ASN A 250 -5.76 18.67 -2.98
CA ASN A 250 -7.18 19.00 -3.11
C ASN A 250 -7.70 19.01 -4.57
N ILE A 251 -6.80 19.23 -5.54
CA ILE A 251 -7.13 19.20 -6.97
C ILE A 251 -7.05 17.77 -7.54
N TYR A 252 -6.05 16.98 -7.10
CA TYR A 252 -5.65 15.72 -7.76
C TYR A 252 -5.92 14.45 -6.97
N LYS A 253 -6.41 14.50 -5.73
CA LYS A 253 -7.00 13.34 -5.04
C LYS A 253 -8.35 13.00 -5.71
N ARG A 254 -8.56 11.74 -6.09
CA ARG A 254 -9.89 11.24 -6.52
C ARG A 254 -10.94 11.44 -5.41
N LYS A 255 -12.18 11.66 -5.82
CA LYS A 255 -13.33 11.81 -4.92
C LYS A 255 -14.36 10.74 -5.26
N PHE A 256 -14.80 10.05 -4.24
CA PHE A 256 -15.86 9.06 -4.36
C PHE A 256 -17.21 9.75 -4.17
N LYS A 257 -18.25 9.21 -4.82
CA LYS A 257 -19.60 9.54 -4.41
C LYS A 257 -19.89 8.84 -3.08
N SER A 258 -20.63 9.52 -2.20
CA SER A 258 -21.42 8.82 -1.19
C SER A 258 -22.40 7.88 -1.89
N PHE A 259 -22.52 6.66 -1.38
CA PHE A 259 -23.68 5.83 -1.67
C PHE A 259 -24.86 6.37 -0.85
N GLU A 260 -25.87 6.90 -1.54
CA GLU A 260 -27.19 7.27 -1.00
C GLU A 260 -28.14 6.07 -1.09
#